data_AF-A0A9W7TCF8-F1
#
_entry.id   AF-A0A9W7TCF8-F1
#
_cell.length_a   1.000
_cell.length_b   1.000
_cell.length_c   1.000
_cell.angle_alpha   90.00
_cell.angle_beta   90.00
_cell.angle_gamma   90.00
#
_symmetry.space_group_name_H-M   'P 1'
#
loop_
_entity.id
_entity.type
_entity.pdbx_description
1 polymer ?
#
loop_
_entity_poly.entity_id
_entity_poly.type
_entity_poly.pdbx_seq_one_letter_code
_entity_poly.pdbx_strand_id
1 'polypeptide(L)'
;MEDARDDSTFKGFVDKLTLGITRVLESLPGVLDVRFAEKAPAEKRHLLSWEQKNNCALPEDLKDFYLTTDGFTLTWSSKMENEVVSVGCMMVNSVAQLRPLLQSNVYSLPNAPTLADLDFDNNEDESDGPEKPHFDFHSRIFELDSCNGNGKVCLVYKNCTQGVMAQQCEVWFLDRSLFWHYLTSSFTAYYRLMITYFGLPEWQYNFTPYGLSPQAKQWAALYQPLTFHTDPHADASCDSVLNKLDPTKAFRGKPKPPTPKKKQPAQVSASKGQAVSGRHSVIKR
;
A
#
# COMPACT_ATOMS: atom_id res chain seq x y z
N MET A 1 26.31 28.53 22.02
CA MET A 1 27.22 27.43 21.59
C MET A 1 26.76 26.07 22.14
N GLU A 2 25.86 26.04 23.14
CA GLU A 2 25.09 24.84 23.54
C GLU A 2 24.00 24.49 22.52
N ASP A 3 23.25 25.46 22.00
CA ASP A 3 22.13 25.22 21.05
C ASP A 3 22.53 24.42 19.79
N ALA A 4 23.73 24.66 19.25
CA ALA A 4 24.20 23.97 18.05
C ALA A 4 24.63 22.52 18.31
N ARG A 5 25.01 22.17 19.56
CA ARG A 5 25.35 20.78 19.92
C ARG A 5 24.10 19.95 20.14
N ASP A 6 23.10 20.57 20.75
CA ASP A 6 21.80 19.93 21.02
C ASP A 6 21.08 19.62 19.71
N ASP A 7 21.08 20.56 18.74
CA ASP A 7 20.50 20.35 17.41
C ASP A 7 21.18 19.23 16.62
N SER A 8 22.52 19.12 16.69
CA SER A 8 23.23 18.01 16.02
C SER A 8 22.96 16.64 16.66
N THR A 9 22.79 16.62 17.98
CA THR A 9 22.51 15.41 18.76
C THR A 9 21.09 14.96 18.52
N PHE A 10 20.14 15.90 18.52
CA PHE A 10 18.75 15.72 18.17
C PHE A 10 18.59 15.20 16.74
N LYS A 11 19.23 15.86 15.76
CA LYS A 11 19.22 15.39 14.37
C LYS A 11 19.78 13.97 14.25
N GLY A 12 20.86 13.65 14.96
CA GLY A 12 21.43 12.30 15.01
C GLY A 12 20.52 11.27 15.67
N PHE A 13 19.73 11.67 16.68
CA PHE A 13 18.72 10.83 17.32
C PHE A 13 17.57 10.54 16.35
N VAL A 14 16.99 11.57 15.72
CA VAL A 14 15.89 11.42 14.75
C VAL A 14 16.33 10.56 13.57
N ASP A 15 17.54 10.75 13.07
CA ASP A 15 18.12 9.96 11.98
C ASP A 15 18.21 8.47 12.36
N LYS A 16 18.60 8.14 13.60
CA LYS A 16 18.62 6.75 14.08
C LYS A 16 17.23 6.18 14.29
N LEU A 17 16.35 6.94 14.94
CA LEU A 17 14.97 6.52 15.23
C LEU A 17 14.20 6.24 13.93
N THR A 18 14.37 7.10 12.94
CA THR A 18 13.68 7.03 11.64
C THR A 18 14.46 6.25 10.59
N LEU A 19 15.60 5.64 10.95
CA LEU A 19 16.47 4.90 10.02
C LEU A 19 16.90 5.73 8.79
N GLY A 20 17.09 7.04 8.97
CA GLY A 20 17.51 7.99 7.94
C GLY A 20 16.43 8.40 6.96
N ILE A 21 15.16 8.06 7.21
CA ILE A 21 14.06 8.30 6.28
C ILE A 21 13.85 9.79 5.97
N THR A 22 14.14 10.67 6.94
CA THR A 22 14.03 12.13 6.76
C THR A 22 14.91 12.60 5.61
N ARG A 23 16.16 12.14 5.56
CA ARG A 23 17.10 12.45 4.47
C ARG A 23 16.66 11.87 3.14
N VAL A 24 16.09 10.66 3.15
CA VAL A 24 15.55 10.02 1.94
C VAL A 24 14.41 10.85 1.38
N LEU A 25 13.44 11.23 2.22
CA LEU A 25 12.30 12.08 1.83
C LEU A 25 12.76 13.44 1.29
N GLU A 26 13.69 14.10 1.98
CA GLU A 26 14.25 15.39 1.53
C GLU A 26 14.99 15.29 0.18
N SER A 27 15.49 14.11 -0.19
CA SER A 27 16.14 13.87 -1.48
C SER A 27 15.16 13.62 -2.63
N LEU A 28 13.89 13.34 -2.34
CA LEU A 28 12.88 13.04 -3.34
C LEU A 28 12.39 14.31 -4.05
N PRO A 29 12.17 14.26 -5.37
CA PRO A 29 11.76 15.43 -6.13
C PRO A 29 10.37 15.93 -5.69
N GLY A 30 10.29 17.23 -5.43
CA GLY A 30 9.05 17.89 -5.04
C GLY A 30 8.62 17.67 -3.59
N VAL A 31 9.32 16.85 -2.80
CA VAL A 31 9.02 16.71 -1.37
C VAL A 31 9.44 17.97 -0.61
N LEU A 32 8.58 18.41 0.30
CA LEU A 32 8.74 19.58 1.16
C LEU A 32 8.19 19.27 2.56
N ASP A 33 8.46 20.17 3.51
CA ASP A 33 7.88 20.15 4.85
C ASP A 33 8.00 18.80 5.58
N VAL A 34 9.17 18.16 5.49
CA VAL A 34 9.47 16.97 6.29
C VAL A 34 9.60 17.39 7.75
N ARG A 35 8.64 17.00 8.58
CA ARG A 35 8.54 17.42 9.98
C ARG A 35 8.42 16.20 10.88
N PHE A 36 9.36 16.07 11.79
CA PHE A 36 9.31 15.14 12.90
C PHE A 36 8.83 15.88 14.16
N ALA A 37 7.78 15.38 14.80
CA ALA A 37 7.30 15.91 16.07
C ALA A 37 8.04 15.21 17.21
N GLU A 38 8.95 15.94 17.86
CA GLU A 38 9.65 15.45 19.04
C GLU A 38 8.68 15.15 20.17
N LYS A 39 8.87 14.00 20.83
CA LYS A 39 8.12 13.59 22.02
C LYS A 39 9.09 13.10 23.07
N ALA A 40 8.84 13.47 24.32
CA ALA A 40 9.62 12.98 25.44
C ALA A 40 9.41 11.47 25.62
N PRO A 41 10.39 10.74 26.17
CA PRO A 41 10.22 9.35 26.59
C PRO A 41 9.05 9.18 27.59
N ALA A 42 8.37 8.04 27.50
CA ALA A 42 7.36 7.65 28.47
C ALA A 42 8.01 7.24 29.80
N GLU A 43 7.39 7.63 30.91
CA GLU A 43 7.83 7.17 32.23
C GLU A 43 7.42 5.71 32.44
N LYS A 44 8.33 4.90 33.02
CA LYS A 44 8.07 3.48 33.33
C LYS A 44 6.77 3.26 34.12
N ARG A 45 6.43 4.17 35.03
CA ARG A 45 5.18 4.10 35.80
C ARG A 45 3.93 4.23 34.93
N HIS A 46 3.98 4.99 33.84
CA HIS A 46 2.84 5.12 32.92
C HIS A 46 2.64 3.83 32.13
N LEU A 47 3.72 3.17 31.72
CA LEU A 47 3.66 1.84 31.10
C LEU A 47 3.05 0.82 32.05
N LEU A 48 3.58 0.71 33.28
CA LEU A 48 3.06 -0.21 34.29
C LEU A 48 1.58 0.08 34.63
N SER A 49 1.21 1.35 34.73
CA SER A 49 -0.18 1.75 34.98
C SER A 49 -1.10 1.35 33.82
N TRP A 50 -0.63 1.50 32.58
CA TRP A 50 -1.37 1.06 31.39
C TRP A 50 -1.54 -0.47 31.39
N GLU A 51 -0.46 -1.22 31.68
CA GLU A 51 -0.49 -2.68 31.70
C GLU A 51 -1.45 -3.21 32.77
N GLN A 52 -1.40 -2.64 33.98
CA GLN A 52 -2.28 -2.99 35.09
C GLN A 52 -3.74 -2.63 34.77
N LYS A 53 -4.00 -1.44 34.24
CA LYS A 53 -5.35 -0.96 33.91
C LYS A 53 -6.03 -1.85 32.86
N ASN A 54 -5.28 -2.25 31.84
CA ASN A 54 -5.80 -3.01 30.71
C ASN A 54 -5.63 -4.53 30.87
N ASN A 55 -4.93 -4.94 31.94
CA ASN A 55 -4.56 -6.32 32.22
C ASN A 55 -3.83 -6.98 31.02
N CYS A 56 -3.03 -6.21 30.29
CA CYS A 56 -2.25 -6.64 29.13
C CYS A 56 -0.80 -6.23 29.30
N ALA A 57 0.15 -7.12 29.04
CA ALA A 57 1.56 -6.77 28.96
C ALA A 57 1.85 -6.13 27.62
N LEU A 58 2.49 -4.96 27.61
CA LEU A 58 3.01 -4.42 26.35
C LEU A 58 4.07 -5.38 25.80
N PRO A 59 4.21 -5.54 24.48
CA PRO A 59 5.35 -6.29 23.94
C PRO A 59 6.64 -5.51 24.20
N GLU A 60 7.74 -6.21 24.47
CA GLU A 60 9.00 -5.58 24.92
C GLU A 60 9.53 -4.55 23.93
N ASP A 61 9.38 -4.80 22.62
CA ASP A 61 9.83 -3.88 21.59
C ASP A 61 9.01 -2.57 21.55
N LEU A 62 7.71 -2.62 21.86
CA LEU A 62 6.89 -1.42 22.03
C LEU A 62 7.19 -0.70 23.35
N LYS A 63 7.50 -1.42 24.44
CA LYS A 63 7.95 -0.79 25.69
C LYS A 63 9.25 -0.03 25.47
N ASP A 64 10.25 -0.66 24.86
CA ASP A 64 11.54 -0.05 24.55
C ASP A 64 11.38 1.19 23.66
N PHE A 65 10.47 1.11 22.68
CA PHE A 65 10.09 2.25 21.87
C PHE A 65 9.51 3.39 22.71
N TYR A 66 8.53 3.12 23.58
CA TYR A 66 7.96 4.15 24.44
C TYR A 66 8.94 4.73 25.45
N LEU A 67 9.87 3.91 25.96
CA LEU A 67 10.98 4.38 26.81
C LEU A 67 12.02 5.22 26.04
N THR A 68 11.93 5.22 24.71
CA THR A 68 12.74 6.08 23.83
C THR A 68 11.96 7.33 23.40
N THR A 69 10.67 7.20 23.09
CA THR A 69 9.77 8.29 22.66
C THR A 69 8.30 7.93 22.93
N ASP A 70 7.53 8.79 23.61
CA ASP A 70 6.11 8.52 23.90
C ASP A 70 5.20 8.75 22.69
N GLY A 71 5.28 7.82 21.73
CA GLY A 71 4.65 7.91 20.42
C GLY A 71 5.56 8.55 19.39
N PHE A 72 5.05 8.68 18.16
CA PHE A 72 5.83 9.10 17.02
C PHE A 72 4.95 9.79 15.98
N THR A 73 5.44 10.86 15.39
CA THR A 73 4.74 11.52 14.28
C THR A 73 5.76 12.14 13.33
N LEU A 74 5.77 11.66 12.09
CA LEU A 74 6.56 12.22 10.99
C LEU A 74 5.62 12.49 9.83
N THR A 75 5.59 13.73 9.37
CA THR A 75 4.75 14.17 8.24
C THR A 75 5.61 14.78 7.16
N TRP A 76 5.16 14.67 5.91
CA TRP A 76 5.79 15.34 4.79
C TRP A 76 4.77 15.71 3.72
N SER A 77 5.11 16.71 2.92
CA SER A 77 4.26 17.26 1.89
C SER A 77 4.94 17.19 0.53
N SER A 78 4.18 17.32 -0.55
CA SER A 78 4.70 17.43 -1.90
C SER A 78 4.20 18.71 -2.55
N LYS A 79 5.10 19.37 -3.30
CA LYS A 79 4.77 20.51 -4.14
C LYS A 79 4.17 20.01 -5.45
N MET A 80 2.87 20.24 -5.59
CA MET A 80 2.18 20.21 -6.88
C MET A 80 2.15 21.62 -7.46
N GLU A 81 1.97 21.75 -8.78
CA GLU A 81 2.18 22.96 -9.60
C GLU A 81 2.10 24.30 -8.84
N ASN A 82 0.97 24.57 -8.15
CA ASN A 82 0.77 25.77 -7.34
C ASN A 82 0.37 25.52 -5.87
N GLU A 83 0.34 24.27 -5.40
CA GLU A 83 -0.14 23.93 -4.05
C GLU A 83 0.78 22.94 -3.33
N VAL A 84 0.89 23.12 -2.00
CA VAL A 84 1.57 22.16 -1.13
C VAL A 84 0.52 21.21 -0.58
N VAL A 85 0.63 19.93 -0.95
CA VAL A 85 -0.31 18.89 -0.52
C VAL A 85 0.37 18.04 0.55
N SER A 86 -0.30 17.85 1.69
CA SER A 86 0.17 16.89 2.71
C SER A 86 -0.01 15.48 2.17
N VAL A 87 1.08 14.72 2.08
CA VAL A 87 1.08 13.40 1.44
C VAL A 87 1.24 12.30 2.47
N GLY A 88 2.41 12.25 3.14
CA GLY A 88 2.71 11.15 4.03
C GLY A 88 2.59 11.51 5.50
N CYS A 89 2.07 10.55 6.25
CA CYS A 89 1.90 10.61 7.70
C CYS A 89 2.31 9.26 8.30
N MET A 90 3.37 9.25 9.08
CA MET A 90 3.79 8.11 9.88
C MET A 90 3.45 8.41 11.34
N MET A 91 2.63 7.58 11.97
CA MET A 91 2.13 7.83 13.32
C MET A 91 2.16 6.57 14.19
N VAL A 92 2.56 6.77 15.45
CA VAL A 92 2.32 5.85 16.55
C VAL A 92 1.79 6.66 17.72
N ASN A 93 0.62 6.28 18.23
CA ASN A 93 -0.01 6.92 19.37
C ASN A 93 0.88 6.84 20.62
N SER A 94 0.78 7.83 21.50
CA SER A 94 1.40 7.77 22.82
C SER A 94 0.72 6.71 23.70
N VAL A 95 1.36 6.31 24.79
CA VAL A 95 0.79 5.34 25.76
C VAL A 95 -0.56 5.82 26.30
N ALA A 96 -0.71 7.13 26.51
CA ALA A 96 -1.97 7.74 26.96
C ALA A 96 -3.08 7.70 25.89
N GLN A 97 -2.71 7.65 24.61
CA GLN A 97 -3.62 7.55 23.47
C GLN A 97 -3.81 6.11 22.98
N LEU A 98 -3.05 5.14 23.48
CA LEU A 98 -3.22 3.71 23.24
C LEU A 98 -4.49 3.21 23.95
N ARG A 99 -5.64 3.57 23.39
CA ARG A 99 -6.97 3.36 23.98
C ARG A 99 -7.62 2.10 23.45
N PRO A 100 -8.43 1.42 24.28
CA PRO A 100 -9.21 0.27 23.83
C PRO A 100 -10.23 0.68 22.77
N LEU A 101 -10.37 -0.13 21.71
CA LEU A 101 -11.34 0.11 20.63
C LEU A 101 -12.79 0.01 21.15
N LEU A 102 -13.05 -0.85 22.12
CA LEU A 102 -14.38 -1.37 22.49
C LEU A 102 -15.02 -0.70 23.73
N GLN A 103 -14.50 0.43 24.22
CA GLN A 103 -14.85 0.92 25.57
C GLN A 103 -15.96 1.97 25.68
N SER A 104 -16.49 2.51 24.58
CA SER A 104 -17.47 3.60 24.69
C SER A 104 -18.90 3.08 24.87
N ASN A 105 -19.21 2.63 26.08
CA ASN A 105 -20.56 2.16 26.48
C ASN A 105 -21.38 3.28 27.16
N VAL A 106 -20.89 4.53 27.13
CA VAL A 106 -21.42 5.65 27.92
C VAL A 106 -22.89 5.96 27.61
N TYR A 107 -23.37 5.52 26.43
CA TYR A 107 -24.75 5.71 25.98
C TYR A 107 -25.46 4.39 25.62
N SER A 108 -24.88 3.24 25.97
CA SER A 108 -25.44 1.95 25.59
C SER A 108 -26.61 1.59 26.50
N LEU A 109 -27.78 1.39 25.90
CA LEU A 109 -28.94 0.82 26.58
C LEU A 109 -28.63 -0.65 26.98
N PRO A 110 -29.30 -1.19 28.00
CA PRO A 110 -29.31 -2.63 28.23
C PRO A 110 -29.71 -3.35 26.94
N ASN A 111 -28.90 -4.33 26.50
CA ASN A 111 -29.06 -5.08 25.24
C ASN A 111 -28.96 -4.25 23.95
N ALA A 112 -28.32 -3.08 23.95
CA ALA A 112 -27.99 -2.39 22.71
C ALA A 112 -27.02 -3.24 21.87
N PRO A 113 -27.16 -3.23 20.52
CA PRO A 113 -26.21 -3.91 19.65
C PRO A 113 -24.82 -3.32 19.83
N THR A 114 -23.81 -4.18 19.78
CA THR A 114 -22.39 -3.92 19.98
C THR A 114 -21.58 -4.42 18.79
N LEU A 115 -20.29 -4.08 18.75
CA LEU A 115 -19.39 -4.61 17.71
C LEU A 115 -19.25 -6.13 17.78
N ALA A 116 -19.44 -6.74 18.95
CA ALA A 116 -19.44 -8.20 19.10
C ALA A 116 -20.59 -8.87 18.33
N ASP A 117 -21.67 -8.15 18.01
CA ASP A 117 -22.76 -8.69 17.18
C ASP A 117 -22.40 -8.78 15.70
N LEU A 118 -21.25 -8.21 15.28
CA LEU A 118 -20.72 -8.33 13.92
C LEU A 118 -19.85 -9.57 13.74
N ASP A 119 -19.41 -10.21 14.84
CA ASP A 119 -18.70 -11.49 14.82
C ASP A 119 -19.70 -12.63 14.55
N PHE A 120 -20.32 -12.62 13.37
CA PHE A 120 -21.09 -13.76 12.90
C PHE A 120 -20.12 -14.93 12.69
N ASP A 121 -20.54 -16.11 13.13
CA ASP A 121 -19.78 -17.36 13.14
C ASP A 121 -19.24 -17.69 11.73
N ASN A 122 -18.08 -17.12 11.39
CA ASN A 122 -17.47 -17.15 10.07
C ASN A 122 -16.68 -18.46 9.90
N ASN A 123 -17.32 -19.58 10.23
CA ASN A 123 -16.76 -20.94 10.21
C ASN A 123 -16.47 -21.47 8.79
N GLU A 124 -16.58 -20.66 7.74
CA GLU A 124 -16.50 -21.13 6.35
C GLU A 124 -15.32 -20.56 5.54
N ASP A 125 -14.48 -19.70 6.10
CA ASP A 125 -13.24 -19.30 5.43
C ASP A 125 -12.04 -20.03 6.05
N GLU A 126 -11.79 -21.28 5.64
CA GLU A 126 -10.46 -21.92 5.73
C GLU A 126 -9.47 -21.13 4.87
N SER A 127 -9.14 -19.91 5.29
CA SER A 127 -8.03 -19.15 4.76
C SER A 127 -6.76 -19.67 5.44
N ASP A 128 -5.70 -19.91 4.68
CA ASP A 128 -4.35 -20.30 5.13
C ASP A 128 -3.63 -19.19 5.96
N GLY A 129 -4.41 -18.28 6.55
CA GLY A 129 -3.95 -17.08 7.25
C GLY A 129 -4.16 -17.17 8.76
N PRO A 130 -3.61 -16.20 9.51
CA PRO A 130 -3.78 -16.13 10.95
C PRO A 130 -5.26 -15.95 11.31
N GLU A 131 -5.68 -16.58 12.42
CA GLU A 131 -7.02 -16.43 12.97
C GLU A 131 -7.33 -14.96 13.26
N LYS A 132 -8.46 -14.51 12.72
CA LYS A 132 -8.91 -13.12 12.81
C LYS A 132 -9.33 -12.78 14.25
N PRO A 133 -9.01 -11.58 14.74
CA PRO A 133 -9.50 -11.11 16.02
C PRO A 133 -11.03 -11.02 16.05
N HIS A 134 -11.59 -11.21 17.24
CA HIS A 134 -13.01 -10.99 17.51
C HIS A 134 -13.20 -9.62 18.19
N PHE A 135 -14.36 -8.99 18.05
CA PHE A 135 -14.74 -7.78 18.79
C PHE A 135 -15.34 -8.08 20.18
N ASP A 136 -15.41 -9.35 20.57
CA ASP A 136 -15.87 -9.80 21.87
C ASP A 136 -14.78 -9.81 22.97
N PHE A 137 -15.09 -10.43 24.11
CA PHE A 137 -14.18 -10.51 25.26
C PHE A 137 -12.95 -11.41 25.04
N HIS A 138 -12.94 -12.22 23.97
CA HIS A 138 -11.78 -13.05 23.62
C HIS A 138 -10.62 -12.21 23.09
N SER A 139 -10.87 -10.98 22.65
CA SER A 139 -9.79 -10.09 22.18
C SER A 139 -9.74 -8.79 22.97
N ARG A 140 -8.52 -8.30 23.22
CA ARG A 140 -8.28 -6.95 23.74
C ARG A 140 -7.52 -6.17 22.69
N ILE A 141 -8.14 -5.09 22.22
CA ILE A 141 -7.72 -4.36 21.02
C ILE A 141 -7.43 -2.91 21.40
N PHE A 142 -6.24 -2.42 21.04
CA PHE A 142 -5.80 -1.05 21.34
C PHE A 142 -5.35 -0.34 20.07
N GLU A 143 -5.75 0.91 19.90
CA GLU A 143 -5.46 1.70 18.69
C GLU A 143 -4.01 2.26 18.71
N LEU A 144 -3.16 1.76 17.81
CA LEU A 144 -1.79 2.26 17.59
C LEU A 144 -1.77 3.48 16.67
N ASP A 145 -2.61 3.48 15.64
CA ASP A 145 -2.73 4.57 14.67
C ASP A 145 -4.17 4.64 14.14
N SER A 146 -4.67 5.86 13.95
CA SER A 146 -5.98 6.16 13.38
C SER A 146 -5.96 6.28 11.85
N CYS A 147 -4.78 6.18 11.22
CA CYS A 147 -4.56 6.16 9.77
C CYS A 147 -5.33 7.28 9.03
N ASN A 148 -5.39 8.46 9.64
CA ASN A 148 -6.12 9.64 9.14
C ASN A 148 -7.60 9.36 8.80
N GLY A 149 -8.23 8.40 9.49
CA GLY A 149 -9.63 8.03 9.30
C GLY A 149 -9.88 6.98 8.21
N ASN A 150 -8.85 6.48 7.53
CA ASN A 150 -8.99 5.44 6.50
C ASN A 150 -9.06 4.01 7.05
N GLY A 151 -9.01 3.85 8.37
CA GLY A 151 -8.96 2.58 9.07
C GLY A 151 -8.24 2.77 10.39
N LYS A 152 -7.81 1.69 11.02
CA LYS A 152 -7.04 1.73 12.26
C LYS A 152 -5.98 0.65 12.25
N VAL A 153 -4.77 0.97 12.69
CA VAL A 153 -3.82 -0.07 13.08
C VAL A 153 -4.00 -0.34 14.57
N CYS A 154 -4.13 -1.61 14.91
CA CYS A 154 -4.44 -2.05 16.26
C CYS A 154 -3.39 -3.02 16.77
N LEU A 155 -3.03 -2.87 18.05
CA LEU A 155 -2.37 -3.89 18.85
C LEU A 155 -3.45 -4.83 19.39
N VAL A 156 -3.35 -6.12 19.04
CA VAL A 156 -4.40 -7.10 19.33
C VAL A 156 -3.86 -8.25 20.16
N TYR A 157 -4.49 -8.48 21.31
CA TYR A 157 -4.30 -9.66 22.14
C TYR A 157 -5.47 -10.60 21.91
N LYS A 158 -5.23 -11.77 21.32
CA LYS A 158 -6.25 -12.79 21.06
C LYS A 158 -6.33 -13.78 22.23
N ASN A 159 -7.38 -14.60 22.26
CA ASN A 159 -7.55 -15.70 23.22
C ASN A 159 -7.41 -15.25 24.69
N CYS A 160 -7.95 -14.07 25.00
CA CYS A 160 -7.88 -13.47 26.32
C CYS A 160 -8.83 -14.17 27.30
N THR A 161 -8.28 -14.61 28.43
CA THR A 161 -9.08 -15.13 29.55
C THR A 161 -9.33 -14.04 30.59
N GLN A 162 -10.53 -14.00 31.17
CA GLN A 162 -10.87 -13.05 32.22
C GLN A 162 -9.97 -13.26 33.46
N GLY A 163 -9.45 -12.17 34.02
CA GLY A 163 -8.56 -12.20 35.19
C GLY A 163 -7.11 -12.63 34.90
N VAL A 164 -6.81 -13.11 33.69
CA VAL A 164 -5.45 -13.44 33.25
C VAL A 164 -4.87 -12.29 32.44
N MET A 165 -3.62 -11.94 32.75
CA MET A 165 -2.90 -10.89 32.01
C MET A 165 -2.51 -11.40 30.63
N ALA A 166 -2.96 -10.73 29.57
CA ALA A 166 -2.63 -11.10 28.20
C ALA A 166 -1.18 -10.70 27.88
N GLN A 167 -0.39 -11.61 27.31
CA GLN A 167 1.06 -11.42 27.12
C GLN A 167 1.47 -11.34 25.65
N GLN A 168 0.75 -12.03 24.77
CA GLN A 168 1.06 -12.09 23.35
C GLN A 168 0.10 -11.20 22.58
N CYS A 169 0.67 -10.40 21.68
CA CYS A 169 -0.08 -9.53 20.81
C CYS A 169 0.50 -9.51 19.40
N GLU A 170 -0.35 -9.16 18.45
CA GLU A 170 -0.04 -8.98 17.04
C GLU A 170 -0.48 -7.59 16.60
N VAL A 171 -0.03 -7.16 15.41
CA VAL A 171 -0.45 -5.91 14.81
C VAL A 171 -1.37 -6.21 13.61
N TRP A 172 -2.58 -5.67 13.68
CA TRP A 172 -3.62 -5.86 12.68
C TRP A 172 -4.12 -4.51 12.15
N PHE A 173 -4.55 -4.50 10.89
CA PHE A 173 -5.27 -3.38 10.29
C PHE A 173 -6.77 -3.67 10.30
N LEU A 174 -7.55 -2.76 10.87
CA LEU A 174 -9.00 -2.74 10.83
C LEU A 174 -9.44 -1.71 9.79
N ASP A 175 -10.05 -2.18 8.70
CA ASP A 175 -10.54 -1.27 7.67
C ASP A 175 -11.86 -0.57 8.07
N ARG A 176 -12.34 0.34 7.22
CA ARG A 176 -13.60 1.08 7.48
C ARG A 176 -14.86 0.21 7.40
N SER A 177 -14.76 -0.96 6.79
CA SER A 177 -15.82 -1.96 6.71
C SER A 177 -15.76 -2.95 7.89
N LEU A 178 -14.86 -2.70 8.85
CA LEU A 178 -14.62 -3.51 10.04
C LEU A 178 -14.07 -4.91 9.75
N PHE A 179 -13.38 -5.10 8.62
CA PHE A 179 -12.62 -6.32 8.37
C PHE A 179 -11.21 -6.24 8.93
N TRP A 180 -10.78 -7.37 9.51
CA TRP A 180 -9.43 -7.57 10.01
C TRP A 180 -8.48 -8.06 8.92
N HIS A 181 -7.35 -7.37 8.79
CA HIS A 181 -6.26 -7.71 7.90
C HIS A 181 -4.96 -7.80 8.69
N TYR A 182 -4.28 -8.93 8.60
CA TYR A 182 -3.03 -9.13 9.33
C TYR A 182 -1.91 -8.25 8.74
N LEU A 183 -1.14 -7.59 9.61
CA LEU A 183 0.06 -6.86 9.18
C LEU A 183 1.31 -7.60 9.62
N THR A 184 1.54 -7.72 10.93
CA THR A 184 2.80 -8.25 11.47
C THR A 184 2.64 -8.87 12.85
N SER A 185 3.58 -9.74 13.23
CA SER A 185 3.62 -10.38 14.55
C SER A 185 4.25 -9.52 15.65
N SER A 186 4.96 -8.45 15.30
CA SER A 186 5.62 -7.56 16.26
C SER A 186 5.46 -6.09 15.88
N PHE A 187 5.62 -5.21 16.88
CA PHE A 187 5.61 -3.78 16.68
C PHE A 187 6.80 -3.32 15.83
N THR A 188 7.99 -3.87 16.05
CA THR A 188 9.19 -3.53 15.27
C THR A 188 9.00 -3.82 13.79
N ALA A 189 8.36 -4.94 13.45
CA ALA A 189 8.05 -5.27 12.06
C ALA A 189 7.06 -4.26 11.47
N TYR A 190 5.99 -3.91 12.20
CA TYR A 190 5.04 -2.88 11.79
C TYR A 190 5.71 -1.51 11.58
N TYR A 191 6.55 -1.09 12.52
CA TYR A 191 7.28 0.18 12.44
C TYR A 191 8.17 0.24 11.19
N ARG A 192 8.83 -0.88 10.84
CA ARG A 192 9.60 -0.99 9.60
C ARG A 192 8.72 -0.90 8.36
N LEU A 193 7.55 -1.55 8.34
CA LEU A 193 6.58 -1.40 7.25
C LEU A 193 6.19 0.08 7.07
N MET A 194 5.81 0.76 8.16
CA MET A 194 5.44 2.18 8.13
C MET A 194 6.54 3.06 7.52
N ILE A 195 7.80 2.83 7.90
CA ILE A 195 8.96 3.51 7.32
C ILE A 195 9.15 3.12 5.85
N THR A 196 9.08 1.84 5.49
CA THR A 196 9.26 1.38 4.10
C THR A 196 8.25 2.00 3.14
N TYR A 197 7.01 2.22 3.59
CA TYR A 197 5.97 2.86 2.80
C TYR A 197 5.94 4.38 2.94
N PHE A 198 6.91 5.00 3.61
CA PHE A 198 7.00 6.44 3.83
C PHE A 198 5.74 7.09 4.45
N GLY A 199 4.89 6.31 5.12
CA GLY A 199 3.58 6.78 5.58
C GLY A 199 2.67 7.28 4.46
N LEU A 200 2.84 6.80 3.22
CA LEU A 200 2.01 7.19 2.08
C LEU A 200 0.51 6.98 2.35
N PRO A 201 -0.39 7.75 1.71
CA PRO A 201 -1.82 7.58 1.89
C PRO A 201 -2.25 6.13 1.68
N GLU A 202 -3.02 5.59 2.62
CA GLU A 202 -3.64 4.26 2.54
C GLU A 202 -2.66 3.08 2.37
N TRP A 203 -1.36 3.23 2.66
CA TRP A 203 -0.38 2.18 2.40
C TRP A 203 -0.71 0.82 3.05
N GLN A 204 -1.46 0.81 4.15
CA GLN A 204 -1.96 -0.40 4.82
C GLN A 204 -2.90 -1.22 3.93
N TYR A 205 -3.61 -0.58 2.99
CA TYR A 205 -4.51 -1.25 2.05
C TYR A 205 -3.78 -2.15 1.05
N ASN A 206 -2.45 -2.06 0.93
CA ASN A 206 -1.64 -3.03 0.18
C ASN A 206 -1.75 -4.46 0.75
N PHE A 207 -2.15 -4.60 2.02
CA PHE A 207 -2.35 -5.88 2.70
C PHE A 207 -3.82 -6.33 2.71
N THR A 208 -4.65 -5.70 1.88
CA THR A 208 -6.09 -5.99 1.77
C THR A 208 -6.43 -6.39 0.34
N PRO A 209 -7.49 -7.18 0.11
CA PRO A 209 -7.93 -7.53 -1.25
C PRO A 209 -8.42 -6.33 -2.07
N TYR A 210 -8.68 -5.19 -1.42
CA TYR A 210 -9.19 -3.99 -2.08
C TYR A 210 -8.08 -3.14 -2.71
N GLY A 211 -6.89 -3.13 -2.10
CA GLY A 211 -5.76 -2.31 -2.53
C GLY A 211 -6.00 -0.80 -2.35
N LEU A 212 -5.06 -0.01 -2.84
CA LEU A 212 -5.05 1.46 -2.74
C LEU A 212 -6.14 2.12 -3.60
N SER A 213 -6.69 3.25 -3.12
CA SER A 213 -7.53 4.13 -3.94
C SER A 213 -6.78 4.71 -5.16
N PRO A 214 -7.48 5.19 -6.20
CA PRO A 214 -6.82 5.80 -7.36
C PRO A 214 -5.87 6.96 -7.00
N GLN A 215 -6.25 7.78 -6.03
CA GLN A 215 -5.41 8.90 -5.57
C GLN A 215 -4.17 8.40 -4.83
N ALA A 216 -4.32 7.43 -3.92
CA ALA A 216 -3.19 6.82 -3.24
C ALA A 216 -2.20 6.14 -4.22
N LYS A 217 -2.71 5.48 -5.26
CA LYS A 217 -1.90 4.89 -6.34
C LYS A 217 -1.04 5.92 -7.08
N GLN A 218 -1.55 7.14 -7.28
CA GLN A 218 -0.76 8.21 -7.90
C GLN A 218 0.42 8.62 -7.01
N TRP A 219 0.18 8.80 -5.71
CA TRP A 219 1.25 9.11 -4.76
C TRP A 219 2.27 7.98 -4.64
N ALA A 220 1.79 6.73 -4.58
CA ALA A 220 2.63 5.55 -4.58
C ALA A 220 3.50 5.46 -5.83
N ALA A 221 2.94 5.70 -7.02
CA ALA A 221 3.71 5.69 -8.26
C ALA A 221 4.82 6.76 -8.31
N LEU A 222 4.65 7.87 -7.59
CA LEU A 222 5.64 8.95 -7.53
C LEU A 222 6.74 8.70 -6.49
N TYR A 223 6.38 8.13 -5.34
CA TYR A 223 7.26 8.13 -4.16
C TYR A 223 7.54 6.78 -3.54
N GLN A 224 6.74 5.75 -3.83
CA GLN A 224 6.93 4.44 -3.22
C GLN A 224 8.30 3.86 -3.65
N PRO A 225 9.13 3.41 -2.70
CA PRO A 225 10.36 2.71 -3.03
C PRO A 225 10.10 1.45 -3.85
N LEU A 226 11.08 1.07 -4.66
CA LEU A 226 11.09 -0.25 -5.29
C LEU A 226 11.27 -1.31 -4.19
N THR A 227 10.16 -1.87 -3.74
CA THR A 227 10.14 -2.99 -2.79
C THR A 227 9.98 -4.29 -3.55
N PHE A 228 10.81 -5.28 -3.26
CA PHE A 228 10.59 -6.65 -3.74
C PHE A 228 9.40 -7.25 -2.97
N HIS A 229 8.26 -7.38 -3.64
CA HIS A 229 7.16 -8.19 -3.13
C HIS A 229 7.35 -9.62 -3.63
N THR A 230 7.59 -10.55 -2.72
CA THR A 230 7.37 -11.97 -3.01
C THR A 230 5.88 -12.16 -2.91
N ASP A 231 5.18 -11.98 -4.03
CA ASP A 231 3.75 -12.26 -4.10
C ASP A 231 3.56 -13.79 -4.01
N PRO A 232 2.95 -14.32 -2.94
CA PRO A 232 2.71 -15.77 -2.81
C PRO A 232 1.64 -16.25 -3.82
N HIS A 233 0.95 -15.34 -4.52
CA HIS A 233 -0.03 -15.63 -5.55
C HIS A 233 0.39 -15.20 -6.97
N ALA A 234 1.66 -14.80 -7.19
CA ALA A 234 2.15 -14.44 -8.52
C ALA A 234 2.31 -15.61 -9.51
N ASP A 235 1.92 -16.83 -9.15
CA ASP A 235 1.69 -17.92 -10.10
C ASP A 235 0.25 -17.89 -10.64
N ALA A 236 -0.16 -16.77 -11.26
CA ALA A 236 -1.32 -16.77 -12.17
C ALA A 236 -1.44 -15.56 -13.12
N SER A 237 -0.88 -14.37 -12.83
CA SER A 237 -1.15 -13.22 -13.71
C SER A 237 -0.11 -12.10 -13.72
N CYS A 238 1.16 -12.39 -13.45
CA CYS A 238 2.24 -11.49 -13.85
C CYS A 238 2.54 -11.69 -15.36
N ASP A 239 1.56 -11.37 -16.21
CA ASP A 239 1.90 -10.94 -17.56
C ASP A 239 2.62 -9.60 -17.36
N SER A 240 3.95 -9.67 -17.34
CA SER A 240 4.82 -8.51 -17.49
C SER A 240 4.17 -7.59 -18.53
N VAL A 241 3.93 -6.33 -18.19
CA VAL A 241 3.55 -5.30 -19.18
C VAL A 241 4.79 -4.97 -20.02
N LEU A 242 5.38 -6.00 -20.64
CA LEU A 242 6.20 -5.85 -21.81
C LEU A 242 5.21 -5.60 -22.94
N ASN A 243 5.28 -4.40 -23.51
CA ASN A 243 4.61 -4.07 -24.76
C ASN A 243 4.92 -5.17 -25.80
N LYS A 244 4.03 -6.16 -25.95
CA LYS A 244 4.10 -7.16 -27.02
C LYS A 244 3.58 -6.56 -28.32
N LEU A 245 4.21 -5.48 -28.76
CA LEU A 245 4.06 -5.02 -30.14
C LEU A 245 4.86 -5.98 -31.01
N ASP A 246 4.16 -6.95 -31.60
CA ASP A 246 4.73 -7.85 -32.61
C ASP A 246 5.10 -7.03 -33.86
N PRO A 247 6.40 -6.85 -34.19
CA PRO A 247 6.84 -6.04 -35.32
C PRO A 247 6.28 -6.54 -36.66
N THR A 248 5.94 -7.82 -36.75
CA THR A 248 5.37 -8.43 -37.96
C THR A 248 3.88 -8.15 -38.15
N LYS A 249 3.19 -7.74 -37.08
CA LYS A 249 1.77 -7.35 -37.10
C LYS A 249 1.57 -5.84 -37.09
N ALA A 250 2.51 -5.07 -36.52
CA ALA A 250 2.43 -3.61 -36.44
C ALA A 250 2.50 -2.91 -37.81
N PHE A 251 3.18 -3.51 -38.79
CA PHE A 251 3.34 -2.95 -40.13
C PHE A 251 2.87 -3.91 -41.22
N ARG A 252 1.58 -4.27 -41.23
CA ARG A 252 0.98 -4.86 -42.45
C ARG A 252 0.79 -3.79 -43.50
N GLY A 253 1.76 -3.64 -44.39
CA GLY A 253 1.57 -2.97 -45.67
C GLY A 253 0.43 -3.63 -46.44
N LYS A 254 -0.50 -2.82 -46.98
CA LYS A 254 -1.64 -3.32 -47.77
C LYS A 254 -1.13 -4.20 -48.93
N PRO A 255 -1.64 -5.43 -49.13
CA PRO A 255 -1.22 -6.26 -50.25
C PRO A 255 -1.64 -5.61 -51.58
N LYS A 256 -0.68 -5.51 -52.51
CA LYS A 256 -0.89 -5.08 -53.90
C LYS A 256 -1.93 -6.01 -54.56
N PRO A 257 -2.87 -5.47 -55.37
CA PRO A 257 -3.83 -6.30 -56.09
C PRO A 257 -3.12 -7.18 -57.14
N PRO A 258 -3.64 -8.39 -57.41
CA PRO A 258 -2.99 -9.37 -58.28
C PRO A 258 -3.04 -8.95 -59.76
N THR A 259 -1.90 -9.01 -60.42
CA THR A 259 -1.77 -8.83 -61.87
C THR A 259 -2.21 -10.10 -62.63
N PRO A 260 -2.92 -9.97 -63.78
CA PRO A 260 -3.42 -11.11 -64.53
C PRO A 260 -2.32 -11.87 -65.27
N LYS A 261 -2.50 -13.20 -65.31
CA LYS A 261 -1.57 -14.22 -65.84
C LYS A 261 -1.28 -14.04 -67.34
N LYS A 262 -0.01 -14.03 -67.73
CA LYS A 262 0.44 -14.20 -69.13
C LYS A 262 1.06 -15.59 -69.29
N LYS A 263 0.41 -16.47 -70.08
CA LYS A 263 0.90 -17.80 -70.45
C LYS A 263 2.14 -17.70 -71.36
N GLN A 264 3.07 -18.64 -71.18
CA GLN A 264 4.30 -18.84 -71.97
C GLN A 264 4.02 -19.17 -73.44
N PRO A 265 4.96 -18.88 -74.37
CA PRO A 265 4.86 -19.27 -75.77
C PRO A 265 5.56 -20.61 -76.04
N ALA A 266 4.94 -21.46 -76.86
CA ALA A 266 5.61 -22.51 -77.63
C ALA A 266 5.02 -22.53 -79.05
N GLN A 267 5.92 -22.67 -80.02
CA GLN A 267 5.75 -22.44 -81.46
C GLN A 267 4.82 -23.44 -82.17
N VAL A 268 4.10 -22.97 -83.19
CA VAL A 268 3.75 -23.79 -84.37
C VAL A 268 3.92 -22.97 -85.65
N SER A 269 4.44 -23.66 -86.65
CA SER A 269 4.87 -23.27 -87.98
C SER A 269 3.75 -22.92 -88.98
N ALA A 270 4.13 -22.03 -89.91
CA ALA A 270 3.83 -22.04 -91.35
C ALA A 270 2.41 -21.73 -91.88
N SER A 271 2.38 -20.63 -92.63
CA SER A 271 2.02 -20.54 -94.07
C SER A 271 0.72 -19.85 -94.50
N LYS A 272 0.96 -18.81 -95.34
CA LYS A 272 0.27 -18.35 -96.56
C LYS A 272 -1.16 -17.76 -96.51
N GLY A 273 -1.26 -16.63 -97.24
CA GLY A 273 -2.47 -16.11 -97.92
C GLY A 273 -2.91 -14.75 -97.36
N GLN A 274 -2.61 -13.62 -98.01
CA GLN A 274 -3.47 -12.90 -98.96
C GLN A 274 -4.88 -12.62 -98.39
N ALA A 275 -5.47 -11.42 -98.41
CA ALA A 275 -5.19 -10.20 -99.16
C ALA A 275 -6.16 -9.08 -98.70
N VAL A 276 -5.70 -7.83 -98.87
CA VAL A 276 -6.43 -6.67 -99.43
C VAL A 276 -7.44 -5.85 -98.57
N SER A 277 -7.07 -4.56 -98.49
CA SER A 277 -7.88 -3.31 -98.52
C SER A 277 -8.79 -2.99 -97.33
N GLY A 278 -8.82 -1.78 -96.78
CA GLY A 278 -8.15 -0.54 -97.13
C GLY A 278 -8.68 0.60 -96.23
N ARG A 279 -7.93 1.72 -96.19
CA ARG A 279 -8.35 3.15 -96.12
C ARG A 279 -9.59 3.50 -95.27
N HIS A 280 -9.64 4.51 -94.40
CA HIS A 280 -9.14 5.90 -94.44
C HIS A 280 -9.53 6.48 -93.04
N SER A 281 -8.61 7.03 -92.22
CA SER A 281 -8.19 8.45 -92.13
C SER A 281 -9.05 9.40 -91.27
N VAL A 282 -8.32 10.35 -90.66
CA VAL A 282 -8.72 11.68 -90.14
C VAL A 282 -9.15 11.69 -88.65
N ILE A 283 -8.34 12.15 -87.68
CA ILE A 283 -7.71 13.47 -87.40
C ILE A 283 -8.72 14.55 -86.97
N LYS A 284 -8.60 15.02 -85.73
CA LYS A 284 -8.23 16.41 -85.33
C LYS A 284 -8.39 16.52 -83.81
N ARG A 285 -7.27 16.77 -83.12
CA ARG A 285 -6.84 18.03 -82.51
C ARG A 285 -7.47 18.25 -81.15
#